data_AF-A0A5Q4D8S1-F1
#
_entry.id   AF-A0A5Q4D8S1-F1
#
_cell.length_a   1.000
_cell.length_b   1.000
_cell.length_c   1.000
_cell.angle_alpha   90.00
_cell.angle_beta   90.00
_cell.angle_gamma   90.00
#
_symmetry.space_group_name_H-M   'P 1'
#
loop_
_entity.id
_entity.type
_entity.pdbx_description
1 polymer ?
#
loop_
_entity_poly.entity_id
_entity_poly.type
_entity_poly.pdbx_seq_one_letter_code
_entity_poly.pdbx_strand_id
1 'polypeptide(L)'
;MIFMAVSVGMVVLMNPERPFGSRAPGVPRGGSEILRGGGAFLRYLIWLLRSIVVANFDVARRILDPRMPIRPKLMVFHTAIRSDVGQVMVANTITLTPGTVTVDLQRGHYLVHALHPDTAGAVVSGEVESMVAPIFGEPRPGAPPIQWAFSPVEFRRERDLVPAELVDAAVEALP
;
A
#
# COMPACT_ATOMS: atom_id res chain seq x y z
N MET A 1 -5.13 -6.67 12.70
CA MET A 1 -4.67 -7.66 11.70
C MET A 1 -5.68 -8.80 11.49
N ILE A 2 -6.03 -9.58 12.52
CA ILE A 2 -6.97 -10.72 12.40
C ILE A 2 -8.35 -10.27 11.87
N PHE A 3 -8.89 -9.17 12.40
CA PHE A 3 -10.19 -8.63 11.96
C PHE A 3 -10.21 -8.20 10.49
N MET A 4 -9.10 -7.66 9.98
CA MET A 4 -8.96 -7.25 8.58
C MET A 4 -8.83 -8.47 7.65
N ALA A 5 -8.06 -9.48 8.05
CA ALA A 5 -7.95 -10.72 7.28
C ALA A 5 -9.28 -11.48 7.19
N VAL A 6 -10.04 -11.49 8.30
CA VAL A 6 -11.40 -12.09 8.34
C VAL A 6 -12.37 -11.26 7.52
N SER A 7 -12.37 -9.93 7.65
CA SER A 7 -13.26 -9.04 6.88
C SER A 7 -12.97 -9.10 5.39
N VAL A 8 -11.71 -9.04 4.96
CA VAL A 8 -11.35 -9.19 3.54
C VAL A 8 -11.62 -10.61 3.04
N GLY A 9 -11.28 -11.64 3.81
CA GLY A 9 -11.59 -13.02 3.45
C GLY A 9 -13.10 -13.23 3.26
N MET A 10 -13.91 -12.64 4.13
CA MET A 10 -15.37 -12.63 4.05
C MET A 10 -15.87 -11.80 2.87
N VAL A 11 -15.31 -10.62 2.58
CA VAL A 11 -15.65 -9.82 1.39
C VAL A 11 -15.29 -10.57 0.11
N VAL A 12 -14.17 -11.29 0.06
CA VAL A 12 -13.78 -12.11 -1.10
C VAL A 12 -14.70 -13.33 -1.23
N LEU A 13 -15.11 -13.96 -0.13
CA LEU A 13 -16.01 -15.12 -0.14
C LEU A 13 -17.48 -14.78 -0.40
N MET A 14 -17.99 -13.68 0.17
CA MET A 14 -19.40 -13.29 0.13
C MET A 14 -19.78 -12.53 -1.13
N ASN A 15 -18.84 -12.32 -2.05
CA ASN A 15 -19.04 -11.40 -3.15
C ASN A 15 -19.04 -12.09 -4.52
N PRO A 16 -20.21 -12.60 -4.96
CA PRO A 16 -20.38 -13.19 -6.28
C PRO A 16 -20.34 -12.16 -7.44
N GLU A 17 -20.46 -10.86 -7.16
CA GLU A 17 -20.37 -9.77 -8.14
C GLU A 17 -19.45 -8.68 -7.60
N ARG A 18 -18.13 -8.78 -7.85
CA ARG A 18 -17.09 -7.80 -7.45
C ARG A 18 -17.61 -6.35 -7.62
N PRO A 19 -18.08 -5.63 -6.58
CA PRO A 19 -18.58 -4.28 -6.76
C PRO A 19 -17.36 -3.36 -6.74
N PHE A 20 -17.43 -2.35 -7.61
CA PHE A 20 -16.46 -1.28 -7.81
C PHE A 20 -15.27 -1.67 -8.71
N GLY A 21 -15.52 -1.57 -10.03
CA GLY A 21 -14.71 -2.08 -11.15
C GLY A 21 -13.50 -1.23 -11.56
N SER A 22 -12.55 -1.83 -12.28
CA SER A 22 -12.57 -1.84 -13.76
C SER A 22 -12.08 -3.19 -14.27
N ARG A 23 -12.98 -3.94 -14.92
CA ARG A 23 -12.64 -5.21 -15.60
C ARG A 23 -11.63 -4.91 -16.73
N ALA A 24 -10.53 -5.66 -16.78
CA ALA A 24 -9.86 -5.88 -18.06
C ALA A 24 -10.86 -6.64 -18.98
N PRO A 25 -11.19 -6.14 -20.18
CA PRO A 25 -12.13 -6.81 -21.08
C PRO A 25 -11.59 -8.19 -21.51
N GLY A 26 -12.37 -9.26 -21.37
CA GLY A 26 -12.07 -10.57 -21.99
C GLY A 26 -11.79 -11.78 -21.09
N VAL A 27 -11.92 -11.69 -19.76
CA VAL A 27 -11.68 -12.85 -18.86
C VAL A 27 -12.94 -13.74 -18.72
N PRO A 28 -12.90 -15.04 -19.09
CA PRO A 28 -14.06 -15.95 -19.00
C PRO A 28 -14.51 -16.23 -17.57
N ARG A 29 -15.83 -16.29 -17.35
CA ARG A 29 -16.48 -16.61 -16.05
C ARG A 29 -16.44 -18.13 -15.80
N GLY A 30 -15.77 -18.58 -14.73
CA GLY A 30 -15.81 -19.98 -14.29
C GLY A 30 -15.39 -20.15 -12.83
N GLY A 31 -15.86 -21.20 -12.15
CA GLY A 31 -15.60 -21.46 -10.71
C GLY A 31 -14.11 -21.60 -10.32
N SER A 32 -13.22 -21.76 -11.30
CA SER A 32 -11.76 -21.70 -11.12
C SER A 32 -11.24 -20.30 -10.75
N GLU A 33 -11.99 -19.23 -11.01
CA GLU A 33 -11.66 -17.85 -10.65
C GLU A 33 -11.74 -17.60 -9.13
N ILE A 34 -12.71 -18.22 -8.45
CA ILE A 34 -12.88 -18.10 -6.98
C ILE A 34 -11.70 -18.76 -6.27
N LEU A 35 -11.30 -19.95 -6.74
CA LEU A 35 -10.13 -20.67 -6.27
C LEU A 35 -8.83 -19.89 -6.53
N ARG A 36 -8.73 -19.21 -7.67
CA ARG A 36 -7.58 -18.33 -7.99
C ARG A 36 -7.51 -17.10 -7.09
N GLY A 37 -8.64 -16.44 -6.82
CA GLY A 37 -8.72 -15.28 -5.92
C GLY A 37 -8.37 -15.65 -4.48
N GLY A 38 -8.96 -16.73 -3.96
CA GLY A 38 -8.63 -17.27 -2.64
C GLY A 38 -7.16 -17.68 -2.51
N GLY A 39 -6.61 -18.34 -3.53
CA GLY A 39 -5.18 -18.67 -3.58
C GLY A 39 -4.27 -17.44 -3.64
N ALA A 40 -4.67 -16.38 -4.36
CA ALA A 40 -3.94 -15.11 -4.38
C ALA A 40 -3.96 -14.41 -3.01
N PHE A 41 -5.12 -14.38 -2.36
CA PHE A 41 -5.26 -13.84 -1.01
C PHE A 41 -4.41 -14.59 0.01
N LEU A 42 -4.38 -15.92 -0.04
CA LEU A 42 -3.56 -16.71 0.87
C LEU A 42 -2.05 -16.44 0.67
N ARG A 43 -1.60 -16.32 -0.59
CA ARG A 43 -0.21 -15.90 -0.88
C ARG A 43 0.10 -14.51 -0.34
N TYR A 44 -0.81 -13.55 -0.54
CA TYR A 44 -0.70 -12.21 0.03
C TYR A 44 -0.59 -12.27 1.56
N LEU A 45 -1.42 -13.07 2.23
CA LEU A 45 -1.42 -13.16 3.69
C LEU A 45 -0.11 -13.75 4.22
N ILE A 46 0.40 -14.82 3.61
CA ILE A 46 1.68 -15.44 4.00
C ILE A 46 2.84 -14.45 3.78
N TRP A 47 2.85 -13.78 2.62
CA TRP A 47 3.85 -12.75 2.31
C TRP A 47 3.79 -11.60 3.32
N LEU A 48 2.59 -11.07 3.60
CA LEU A 48 2.40 -9.97 4.53
C LEU A 48 2.89 -10.32 5.94
N LEU A 49 2.54 -11.51 6.44
CA LEU A 49 3.00 -11.97 7.76
C LEU A 49 4.53 -12.04 7.80
N ARG A 50 5.17 -12.57 6.76
CA ARG A 50 6.63 -12.59 6.64
C ARG A 50 7.21 -11.17 6.62
N SER A 51 6.64 -10.27 5.81
CA SER A 51 7.10 -8.88 5.69
C SER A 51 7.01 -8.15 7.04
N ILE A 52 5.91 -8.32 7.78
CA ILE A 52 5.74 -7.76 9.13
C ILE A 52 6.82 -8.28 10.08
N VAL A 53 7.08 -9.59 10.10
CA VAL A 53 8.11 -10.17 10.99
C VAL A 53 9.51 -9.62 10.67
N VAL A 54 9.87 -9.56 9.39
CA VAL A 54 11.19 -9.06 8.95
C VAL A 54 11.34 -7.57 9.26
N ALA A 55 10.34 -6.76 8.91
CA ALA A 55 10.36 -5.32 9.15
C ALA A 55 10.36 -4.99 10.66
N ASN A 56 9.64 -5.74 11.49
CA ASN A 56 9.68 -5.57 12.95
C ASN A 56 11.09 -5.81 13.51
N PHE A 57 11.81 -6.80 12.98
CA PHE A 57 13.18 -7.05 13.41
C PHE A 57 14.13 -5.91 12.99
N ASP A 58 13.96 -5.36 11.79
CA ASP A 58 14.74 -4.21 11.33
C ASP A 58 14.47 -2.97 12.18
N VAL A 59 13.19 -2.66 12.44
CA VAL A 59 12.79 -1.54 13.31
C VAL A 59 13.32 -1.74 14.74
N ALA A 60 13.17 -2.93 15.32
CA ALA A 60 13.69 -3.23 16.66
C ALA A 60 15.21 -3.06 16.72
N ARG A 61 15.95 -3.51 15.70
CA ARG A 61 17.40 -3.32 15.59
C ARG A 61 17.77 -1.84 15.53
N ARG A 62 17.02 -1.02 14.78
CA ARG A 62 17.25 0.43 14.67
C ARG A 62 16.95 1.19 15.97
N ILE A 63 15.92 0.78 16.71
CA ILE A 63 15.57 1.38 18.00
C ILE A 63 16.60 1.00 19.08
N LEU A 64 17.11 -0.23 19.06
CA LEU A 64 18.14 -0.70 19.99
C LEU A 64 19.54 -0.16 19.65
N ASP A 65 19.75 0.38 18.45
CA ASP A 65 21.00 1.04 18.11
C ASP A 65 21.10 2.40 18.83
N PRO A 66 22.11 2.63 19.68
CA PRO A 66 22.25 3.87 20.44
C PRO A 66 22.44 5.11 19.55
N ARG A 67 22.77 4.94 18.26
CA ARG A 67 22.87 6.04 17.29
C ARG A 67 21.51 6.50 16.74
N MET A 68 20.42 5.76 17.01
CA MET A 68 19.05 6.02 16.55
C MET A 68 18.99 6.69 15.16
N PRO A 69 19.45 6.01 14.08
CA PRO A 69 19.50 6.58 12.74
C PRO A 69 18.09 6.62 12.11
N ILE A 70 17.20 7.43 12.70
CA ILE A 70 15.83 7.67 12.23
C ILE A 70 15.87 8.89 11.30
N ARG A 71 15.33 8.73 10.09
CA ARG A 71 15.28 9.79 9.07
C ARG A 71 13.89 9.79 8.46
N PRO A 72 12.91 10.38 9.15
CA PRO A 72 11.54 10.35 8.70
C PRO A 72 11.41 11.10 7.37
N LYS A 73 10.63 10.56 6.45
CA LYS A 73 10.37 11.18 5.15
C LYS A 73 8.93 10.94 4.72
N LEU A 74 8.39 11.90 3.97
CA LEU A 74 7.15 11.69 3.25
C LEU A 74 7.45 11.21 1.84
N MET A 75 6.58 10.35 1.34
CA MET A 75 6.57 9.96 -0.06
C MET A 75 5.15 10.01 -0.62
N VAL A 76 5.04 10.43 -1.87
CA VAL A 76 3.81 10.29 -2.66
C VAL A 76 4.07 9.41 -3.87
N PHE A 77 3.11 8.54 -4.15
CA PHE A 77 3.08 7.74 -5.36
C PHE A 77 1.63 7.58 -5.84
N HIS A 78 1.48 7.35 -7.14
CA HIS A 78 0.19 7.06 -7.76
C HIS A 78 0.07 5.55 -7.99
N THR A 79 -1.03 4.95 -7.53
CA THR A 79 -1.29 3.53 -7.75
C THR A 79 -1.92 3.27 -9.11
N ALA A 80 -1.59 2.12 -9.71
CA ALA A 80 -2.35 1.64 -10.87
C ALA A 80 -3.60 0.86 -10.48
N ILE A 81 -3.81 0.57 -9.19
CA ILE A 81 -4.96 -0.17 -8.68
C ILE A 81 -6.22 0.69 -8.83
N ARG A 82 -7.23 0.15 -9.51
CA ARG A 82 -8.48 0.86 -9.83
C ARG A 82 -9.60 0.57 -8.86
N SER A 83 -9.60 -0.60 -8.21
CA SER A 83 -10.63 -0.96 -7.25
C SER A 83 -10.49 -0.15 -5.97
N ASP A 84 -11.56 0.52 -5.52
CA ASP A 84 -11.58 1.25 -4.25
C ASP A 84 -11.18 0.36 -3.06
N VAL A 85 -11.66 -0.89 -3.04
CA VAL A 85 -11.30 -1.86 -1.99
C VAL A 85 -9.84 -2.28 -2.11
N GLY A 86 -9.33 -2.43 -3.34
CA GLY A 86 -7.92 -2.68 -3.60
C GLY A 86 -7.03 -1.53 -3.12
N GLN A 87 -7.45 -0.28 -3.33
CA GLN A 87 -6.73 0.89 -2.87
C GLN A 87 -6.68 0.97 -1.33
N VAL A 88 -7.81 0.73 -0.67
CA VAL A 88 -7.87 0.65 0.80
C VAL A 88 -7.03 -0.52 1.32
N MET A 89 -6.99 -1.64 0.61
CA MET A 89 -6.15 -2.78 0.96
C MET A 89 -4.67 -2.41 0.91
N VAL A 90 -4.20 -1.75 -0.16
CA VAL A 90 -2.83 -1.22 -0.28
C VAL A 90 -2.51 -0.25 0.86
N ALA A 91 -3.40 0.72 1.16
CA ALA A 91 -3.20 1.68 2.24
C ALA A 91 -2.95 0.97 3.58
N ASN A 92 -3.79 -0.04 3.88
CA ASN A 92 -3.68 -0.81 5.10
C ASN A 92 -2.44 -1.70 5.13
N THR A 93 -2.04 -2.30 4.00
CA THR A 93 -0.80 -3.06 3.90
C THR A 93 0.41 -2.20 4.25
N ILE A 94 0.45 -0.97 3.73
CA ILE A 94 1.52 0.00 4.00
C ILE A 94 1.54 0.36 5.49
N THR A 95 0.39 0.70 6.08
CA THR A 95 0.31 1.06 7.51
C THR A 95 0.63 -0.12 8.44
N LEU A 96 0.34 -1.35 8.02
CA LEU A 96 0.68 -2.55 8.78
C LEU A 96 2.17 -2.92 8.66
N THR A 97 2.89 -2.38 7.67
CA THR A 97 4.32 -2.61 7.52
C THR A 97 5.08 -1.75 8.54
N PRO A 98 5.81 -2.36 9.49
CA PRO A 98 6.52 -1.64 10.54
C PRO A 98 7.46 -0.57 9.96
N GLY A 99 7.28 0.68 10.40
CA GLY A 99 8.09 1.81 9.93
C GLY A 99 7.51 2.59 8.75
N THR A 100 6.28 2.32 8.32
CA THR A 100 5.52 3.17 7.39
C THR A 100 4.07 3.35 7.84
N VAL A 101 3.50 4.52 7.59
CA VAL A 101 2.08 4.85 7.87
C VAL A 101 1.50 5.61 6.70
N THR A 102 0.35 5.16 6.18
CA THR A 102 -0.42 5.94 5.20
C THR A 102 -1.10 7.09 5.92
N VAL A 103 -0.81 8.33 5.50
CA VAL A 103 -1.38 9.56 6.05
C VAL A 103 -2.71 9.86 5.38
N ASP A 104 -2.75 9.83 4.04
CA ASP A 104 -3.94 10.14 3.27
C ASP A 104 -3.93 9.41 1.92
N LEU A 105 -5.12 9.22 1.34
CA LEU A 105 -5.38 8.58 0.06
C LEU A 105 -6.40 9.41 -0.71
N GLN A 106 -5.98 10.03 -1.80
CA GLN A 106 -6.84 10.86 -2.65
C GLN A 106 -6.62 10.55 -4.13
N ARG A 107 -7.69 10.18 -4.84
CA ARG A 107 -7.70 10.00 -6.31
C ARG A 107 -6.60 9.03 -6.81
N GLY A 108 -6.33 7.95 -6.05
CA GLY A 108 -5.28 6.98 -6.35
C GLY A 108 -3.85 7.44 -6.00
N HIS A 109 -3.69 8.61 -5.38
CA HIS A 109 -2.42 9.05 -4.82
C HIS A 109 -2.36 8.75 -3.32
N TYR A 110 -1.24 8.17 -2.89
CA TYR A 110 -0.98 7.85 -1.49
C TYR A 110 0.03 8.84 -0.94
N LEU A 111 -0.28 9.43 0.20
CA LEU A 111 0.70 10.10 1.04
C LEU A 111 1.13 9.15 2.15
N VAL A 112 2.41 8.79 2.17
CA VAL A 112 2.96 7.83 3.15
C VAL A 112 4.08 8.48 3.93
N HIS A 113 4.02 8.31 5.25
CA HIS A 113 5.08 8.66 6.18
C HIS A 113 5.94 7.44 6.46
N ALA A 114 7.22 7.50 6.08
CA ALA A 114 8.19 6.47 6.37
C ALA A 114 9.11 6.93 7.51
N LEU A 115 9.31 6.07 8.51
CA LEU A 115 10.22 6.28 9.62
C LEU A 115 11.68 6.35 9.15
N HIS A 116 12.01 5.60 8.09
CA HIS A 116 13.27 5.67 7.37
C HIS A 116 13.03 5.26 5.90
N PRO A 117 13.71 5.84 4.89
CA PRO A 117 13.49 5.47 3.49
C PRO A 117 13.62 3.95 3.21
N ASP A 118 14.53 3.26 3.90
CA ASP A 118 14.69 1.80 3.78
C ASP A 118 13.46 0.99 4.22
N THR A 119 12.63 1.50 5.15
CA THR A 119 11.43 0.77 5.62
C THR A 119 10.32 0.77 4.57
N ALA A 120 10.36 1.71 3.62
CA ALA A 120 9.40 1.80 2.52
C ALA A 120 9.73 0.88 1.33
N GLY A 121 10.75 0.02 1.43
CA GLY A 121 11.25 -0.77 0.29
C GLY A 121 10.20 -1.56 -0.48
N ALA A 122 9.24 -2.19 0.22
CA ALA A 122 8.15 -2.97 -0.41
C ALA A 122 7.12 -2.11 -1.16
N VAL A 123 6.96 -0.85 -0.74
CA VAL A 123 6.15 0.14 -1.46
C VAL A 123 6.92 0.62 -2.68
N VAL A 124 8.22 0.88 -2.49
CA VAL A 124 9.10 1.39 -3.54
C VAL A 124 9.27 0.43 -4.69
N SER A 125 9.37 -0.86 -4.39
CA SER A 125 9.49 -1.92 -5.39
C SER A 125 8.16 -2.25 -6.10
N GLY A 126 7.03 -1.68 -5.66
CA GLY A 126 5.70 -2.06 -6.15
C GLY A 126 5.26 -3.47 -5.70
N GLU A 127 5.95 -4.06 -4.71
CA GLU A 127 5.69 -5.42 -4.24
C GLU A 127 4.33 -5.50 -3.54
N VAL A 128 3.96 -4.47 -2.76
CA VAL A 128 2.63 -4.37 -2.14
C VAL A 128 1.52 -4.46 -3.19
N GLU A 129 1.58 -3.61 -4.23
CA GLU A 129 0.58 -3.57 -5.29
C GLU A 129 0.57 -4.87 -6.10
N SER A 130 1.75 -5.46 -6.36
CA SER A 130 1.88 -6.74 -7.07
C SER A 130 1.25 -7.92 -6.34
N MET A 131 1.18 -7.85 -5.01
CA MET A 131 0.53 -8.87 -4.18
C MET A 131 -0.97 -8.62 -4.03
N VAL A 132 -1.42 -7.36 -4.08
CA VAL A 132 -2.83 -6.98 -3.97
C VAL A 132 -3.58 -7.12 -5.31
N ALA A 133 -2.99 -6.69 -6.43
CA ALA A 133 -3.64 -6.68 -7.75
C ALA A 133 -4.30 -8.02 -8.15
N PRO A 134 -3.65 -9.19 -7.96
CA PRO A 134 -4.23 -10.47 -8.35
C PRO A 134 -5.47 -10.87 -7.54
N ILE A 135 -5.68 -10.32 -6.35
CA ILE A 135 -6.85 -10.58 -5.50
C ILE A 135 -8.10 -10.00 -6.16
N PHE A 136 -7.95 -8.84 -6.80
CA PHE A 136 -9.05 -8.13 -7.48
C PHE A 136 -9.12 -8.43 -8.99
N GLY A 137 -8.18 -9.21 -9.50
CA GLY A 137 -8.07 -9.53 -10.94
C GLY A 137 -7.50 -8.37 -11.76
N GLU A 138 -6.73 -7.51 -11.13
CA GLU A 138 -6.05 -6.39 -11.76
C GLU A 138 -4.65 -6.81 -12.23
N PRO A 139 -4.13 -6.22 -13.32
CA PRO A 139 -2.77 -6.47 -13.77
C PRO A 139 -1.78 -6.03 -12.69
N ARG A 140 -0.69 -6.77 -12.50
CA ARG A 140 0.38 -6.37 -11.58
C ARG A 140 1.04 -5.10 -12.11
N PRO A 141 1.00 -3.99 -11.36
CA PRO A 141 1.73 -2.81 -11.76
C PRO A 141 3.24 -3.00 -11.59
N GLY A 142 4.01 -2.25 -12.37
CA GLY A 142 5.44 -2.08 -12.13
C GLY A 142 5.68 -1.17 -10.92
N ALA A 143 6.94 -0.99 -10.54
CA ALA A 143 7.30 -0.06 -9.48
C ALA A 143 6.76 1.35 -9.81
N PRO A 144 5.94 1.96 -8.92
CA PRO A 144 5.39 3.28 -9.18
C PRO A 144 6.51 4.33 -9.14
N PRO A 145 6.39 5.42 -9.92
CA PRO A 145 7.27 6.57 -9.75
C PRO A 145 7.00 7.20 -8.38
N ILE A 146 8.03 7.31 -7.55
CA ILE A 146 7.92 7.83 -6.19
C ILE A 146 8.55 9.20 -6.10
N GLN A 147 7.81 10.12 -5.52
CA GLN A 147 8.27 11.44 -5.18
C GLN A 147 8.54 11.49 -3.69
N TRP A 148 9.80 11.68 -3.32
CA TRP A 148 10.25 11.81 -1.94
C TRP A 148 10.32 13.29 -1.59
N ALA A 149 9.75 13.66 -0.45
CA ALA A 149 9.86 15.02 0.07
C ALA A 149 10.38 15.02 1.51
N PHE A 150 11.23 16.00 1.80
CA PHE A 150 11.87 16.17 3.11
C PHE A 150 11.28 17.35 3.89
N SER A 151 10.47 18.21 3.25
CA SER A 151 9.77 19.30 3.91
C SER A 151 8.45 19.64 3.19
N PRO A 152 7.48 20.28 3.88
CA PRO A 152 6.23 20.72 3.27
C PRO A 152 6.45 21.76 2.14
N VAL A 153 7.56 22.50 2.19
CA VAL A 153 7.94 23.50 1.18
C VAL A 153 8.40 22.82 -0.12
N GLU A 154 9.07 21.68 -0.02
CA GLU A 154 9.49 20.85 -1.14
C GLU A 154 8.26 20.22 -1.83
N PHE A 155 7.33 19.68 -1.03
CA PHE A 155 6.03 19.20 -1.50
C PHE A 155 5.23 20.29 -2.24
N ARG A 156 5.28 21.53 -1.73
CA ARG A 156 4.58 22.67 -2.33
C ARG A 156 5.13 23.07 -3.71
N ARG A 157 6.42 22.81 -3.98
CA ARG A 157 7.04 23.07 -5.30
C ARG A 157 6.67 22.02 -6.34
N GLU A 158 6.34 20.80 -5.93
CA GLU A 158 5.92 19.70 -6.80
C GLU A 158 4.39 19.64 -7.00
N ARG A 159 3.66 20.68 -6.57
CA ARG A 159 2.19 20.82 -6.58
C ARG A 159 1.50 20.52 -7.91
N ASP A 160 2.19 20.63 -9.03
CA ASP A 160 1.59 20.43 -10.34
C ASP A 160 1.26 18.94 -10.63
N LEU A 161 1.78 18.00 -9.82
CA LEU A 161 1.61 16.56 -10.00
C LEU A 161 0.92 15.83 -8.83
N VAL A 162 0.65 16.55 -7.73
CA VAL A 162 0.08 15.99 -6.50
C VAL A 162 -1.21 16.71 -6.13
N PRO A 163 -2.31 16.00 -5.80
CA PRO A 163 -3.55 16.60 -5.33
C PRO A 163 -3.30 17.59 -4.17
N ALA A 164 -3.89 18.78 -4.24
CA ALA A 164 -3.71 19.83 -3.22
C ALA A 164 -4.06 19.34 -1.81
N GLU A 165 -5.07 18.47 -1.70
CA GLU A 165 -5.51 17.80 -0.47
C GLU A 165 -4.36 17.05 0.23
N LEU A 166 -3.54 16.32 -0.53
CA LEU A 166 -2.39 15.59 0.01
C LEU A 166 -1.25 16.52 0.41
N VAL A 167 -1.09 17.66 -0.26
CA VAL A 167 -0.08 18.66 0.12
C VAL A 167 -0.45 19.29 1.46
N ASP A 168 -1.73 19.59 1.67
CA ASP A 168 -2.21 20.13 2.93
C ASP A 168 -2.08 19.10 4.07
N ALA A 169 -2.43 17.83 3.82
CA ALA A 169 -2.21 16.74 4.75
C ALA A 169 -0.71 16.53 5.09
N ALA A 170 0.18 16.69 4.11
CA ALA A 170 1.63 16.62 4.32
C ALA A 170 2.18 17.78 5.17
N VAL A 171 1.62 18.98 5.02
CA VAL A 171 1.95 20.15 5.85
C VAL A 171 1.53 19.92 7.30
N GLU A 172 0.36 19.32 7.52
CA GLU A 172 -0.15 19.02 8.87
C GLU A 172 0.59 17.86 9.55
N ALA A 173 1.02 16.86 8.78
CA ALA A 173 1.71 15.68 9.29
C ALA A 173 3.18 15.91 9.68
N LEU A 174 3.79 17.04 9.26
CA LEU A 174 5.16 17.40 9.61
C LEU A 174 5.16 18.47 10.72
N PRO A 175 5.83 18.23 11.86
CA PRO A 175 5.89 19.18 12.98
C PRO A 175 6.73 20.43 12.69
#